data_AF-A0A146K7T3-F1
#
_entry.id   AF-A0A146K7T3-F1
#
_cell.length_a   1.000
_cell.length_b   1.000
_cell.length_c   1.000
_cell.angle_alpha   90.00
_cell.angle_beta   90.00
_cell.angle_gamma   90.00
#
_symmetry.space_group_name_H-M   'P 1'
#
loop_
_entity.id
_entity.type
_entity.pdbx_description
1 polymer ?
#
loop_
_entity_poly.entity_id
_entity_poly.type
_entity_poly.pdbx_seq_one_letter_code
_entity_poly.pdbx_strand_id
1 'polypeptide(L)'
;MPLVLDKQQFSDALRLFLGQQNMDQANTDRQIFDQIESMSKVEKRGIWDVVAAALKTKAKIAKDFYHNTWNRQFYDKLSNTNDQLQKLMKENPQNSNKNIIDLFVARNRGCYCRRQISQLMYRIRKSQKPTNDGFQVDVQQCVVFQDILDGM
;
A
#
# COMPACT_ATOMS: atom_id res chain seq x y z
N MET A 1 -17.65 18.66 17.64
CA MET A 1 -17.72 18.76 16.16
C MET A 1 -16.48 18.11 15.58
N PRO A 2 -16.58 17.22 14.56
CA PRO A 2 -15.41 16.72 13.87
C PRO A 2 -14.71 17.90 13.17
N LEU A 3 -13.42 18.08 13.43
CA LEU A 3 -12.59 19.08 12.78
C LEU A 3 -12.40 18.63 11.33
N VAL A 4 -13.14 19.22 10.41
CA VAL A 4 -12.95 18.99 8.97
C VAL A 4 -11.79 19.85 8.54
N LEU A 5 -10.63 19.23 8.33
CA LEU A 5 -9.49 19.92 7.74
C LEU A 5 -9.76 20.15 6.25
N ASP A 6 -9.61 21.39 5.81
CA ASP A 6 -9.71 21.75 4.40
C ASP A 6 -8.40 21.42 3.65
N LYS A 7 -8.53 20.93 2.42
CA LYS A 7 -7.36 20.51 1.62
C LYS A 7 -6.44 21.67 1.29
N GLN A 8 -6.99 22.83 0.94
CA GLN A 8 -6.20 24.00 0.56
C GLN A 8 -5.42 24.51 1.76
N GLN A 9 -6.10 24.66 2.90
CA GLN A 9 -5.44 25.04 4.16
C GLN A 9 -4.33 24.06 4.55
N PHE A 10 -4.54 22.77 4.32
CA PHE A 10 -3.52 21.76 4.55
C PHE A 10 -2.31 21.92 3.62
N SER A 11 -2.54 22.14 2.32
CA SER A 11 -1.48 22.42 1.35
C SER A 11 -0.67 23.67 1.73
N ASP A 12 -1.34 24.74 2.17
CA ASP A 12 -0.68 25.98 2.59
C ASP A 12 0.18 25.78 3.85
N ALA A 13 -0.31 25.01 4.82
CA ALA A 13 0.46 24.64 6.00
C ALA A 13 1.71 23.80 5.66
N LEU A 14 1.62 22.92 4.66
CA LEU A 14 2.77 22.16 4.16
C LEU A 14 3.78 23.07 3.43
N ARG A 15 3.31 24.04 2.63
CA ARG A 15 4.18 25.06 2.00
C ARG A 15 4.95 25.85 3.05
N LEU A 16 4.30 26.22 4.15
CA LEU A 16 4.93 26.94 5.25
C LEU A 16 6.08 26.12 5.86
N PHE A 17 5.87 24.82 6.09
CA PHE A 17 6.92 23.94 6.57
C PHE A 17 8.08 23.81 5.57
N LEU A 18 7.78 23.62 4.28
CA LEU A 18 8.82 23.52 3.24
C LEU A 18 9.64 24.81 3.11
N GLY A 19 8.99 25.97 3.25
CA GLY A 19 9.66 27.26 3.31
C GLY A 19 10.63 27.39 4.50
N GLN A 20 10.30 26.82 5.66
CA GLN A 20 11.20 26.79 6.83
C GLN A 20 12.43 25.89 6.61
N GLN A 21 12.34 24.91 5.69
CA GLN A 21 13.44 24.02 5.33
C GLN A 21 14.30 24.59 4.18
N ASN A 22 14.11 25.85 3.79
CA ASN A 22 14.77 26.49 2.64
C ASN A 22 14.62 25.69 1.33
N MET A 23 13.51 24.97 1.16
CA MET A 23 13.22 24.30 -0.11
C MET A 23 12.58 25.27 -1.11
N ASP A 24 12.77 24.97 -2.39
CA ASP A 24 12.18 25.75 -3.49
C ASP A 24 10.66 25.90 -3.30
N GLN A 25 10.13 27.07 -3.66
CA GLN A 25 8.69 27.34 -3.56
C GLN A 25 7.88 26.33 -4.38
N ALA A 26 7.17 25.45 -3.67
CA ALA A 26 6.23 24.52 -4.27
C ALA A 26 4.91 25.22 -4.62
N ASN A 27 4.69 25.44 -5.91
CA ASN A 27 3.51 26.14 -6.42
C ASN A 27 2.29 25.23 -6.54
N THR A 28 2.51 23.93 -6.77
CA THR A 28 1.43 22.94 -6.91
C THR A 28 1.45 21.92 -5.78
N ASP A 29 0.28 21.36 -5.45
CA ASP A 29 0.17 20.32 -4.43
C ASP A 29 0.99 19.07 -4.79
N ARG A 30 1.19 18.81 -6.09
CA ARG A 30 2.06 17.74 -6.55
C ARG A 30 3.53 18.00 -6.21
N GLN A 31 4.01 19.23 -6.41
CA GLN A 31 5.38 19.61 -6.04
C GLN A 31 5.60 19.52 -4.52
N ILE A 32 4.60 19.93 -3.73
CA ILE A 32 4.64 19.74 -2.26
C ILE A 32 4.80 18.26 -1.92
N PHE A 33 3.99 17.41 -2.54
CA PHE A 33 4.04 15.97 -2.31
C PHE A 33 5.41 15.38 -2.70
N ASP A 34 5.92 15.71 -3.87
CA ASP A 34 7.19 15.19 -4.37
C ASP A 34 8.38 15.66 -3.50
N GLN A 35 8.39 16.91 -3.05
CA GLN A 35 9.39 17.43 -2.11
C GLN A 35 9.31 16.74 -0.76
N ILE A 36 8.11 16.58 -0.19
CA ILE A 36 7.97 15.85 1.06
C ILE A 36 8.44 14.42 0.88
N GLU A 37 8.10 13.72 -0.20
CA GLU A 37 8.53 12.35 -0.40
C GLU A 37 10.04 12.19 -0.56
N SER A 38 10.73 13.16 -1.16
CA SER A 38 12.19 13.15 -1.32
C SER A 38 12.97 13.44 -0.03
N MET A 39 12.34 14.05 0.98
CA MET A 39 12.97 14.33 2.27
C MET A 39 13.35 13.06 3.03
N SER A 40 14.51 13.09 3.65
CA SER A 40 14.97 12.10 4.61
C SER A 40 14.10 12.10 5.88
N LYS A 41 14.22 11.02 6.68
CA LYS A 41 13.48 10.92 7.96
C LYS A 41 13.83 12.05 8.93
N VAL A 42 15.05 12.56 8.87
CA VAL A 42 15.52 13.65 9.75
C VAL A 42 14.84 14.96 9.34
N GLU A 43 14.82 15.26 8.04
CA GLU A 43 14.17 16.46 7.51
C GLU A 43 12.65 16.43 7.74
N LYS A 44 12.00 15.25 7.67
CA LYS A 44 10.57 15.08 7.97
C LYS A 44 10.22 15.27 9.45
N ARG A 45 11.19 15.35 10.35
CA ARG A 45 10.93 15.39 11.79
C ARG A 45 10.21 16.69 12.16
N GLY A 46 9.07 16.57 12.83
CA GLY A 46 8.30 17.73 13.30
C GLY A 46 7.36 18.35 12.26
N ILE A 47 7.31 17.85 11.02
CA ILE A 47 6.38 18.35 9.98
C ILE A 47 4.93 18.42 10.50
N TRP A 48 4.48 17.39 11.21
CA TRP A 48 3.11 17.33 11.72
C TRP A 48 2.86 18.29 12.88
N ASP A 49 3.88 18.64 13.64
CA ASP A 49 3.77 19.63 14.71
C ASP A 49 3.62 21.04 14.13
N VAL A 50 4.43 21.36 13.10
CA VAL A 50 4.33 22.64 12.38
C VAL A 50 2.99 22.78 11.67
N VAL A 51 2.58 21.77 10.90
CA VAL A 51 1.29 21.76 10.19
C VAL A 51 0.13 21.85 11.18
N ALA A 52 0.20 21.13 12.31
CA ALA A 52 -0.87 21.18 13.31
C ALA A 52 -0.94 22.51 14.05
N ALA A 53 0.20 23.15 14.31
CA ALA A 53 0.23 24.50 14.87
C ALA A 53 -0.42 25.53 13.93
N ALA A 54 -0.10 25.46 12.63
CA ALA A 54 -0.69 26.34 11.61
C ALA A 54 -2.22 26.16 11.52
N LEU A 55 -2.70 24.91 11.62
CA LEU A 55 -4.12 24.56 11.52
C LEU A 55 -4.85 24.58 12.88
N LYS A 56 -4.19 24.98 13.97
CA LYS A 56 -4.73 24.98 15.34
C LYS A 56 -5.36 23.62 15.72
N THR A 57 -4.68 22.53 15.38
CA THR A 57 -5.13 21.15 15.62
C THR A 57 -4.06 20.33 16.34
N LYS A 58 -4.31 19.03 16.56
CA LYS A 58 -3.33 18.09 17.13
C LYS A 58 -2.48 17.49 16.02
N ALA A 59 -1.17 17.32 16.24
CA ALA A 59 -0.23 16.69 15.30
C ALA A 59 -0.72 15.33 14.77
N LYS A 60 -1.31 14.51 15.64
CA LYS A 60 -1.91 13.24 15.24
C LYS A 60 -3.01 13.40 14.17
N ILE A 61 -3.88 14.39 14.32
CA ILE A 61 -4.97 14.66 13.37
C ILE A 61 -4.41 15.11 12.03
N ALA A 62 -3.41 16.00 12.03
CA ALA A 62 -2.74 16.45 10.82
C ALA A 62 -2.07 15.29 10.06
N LYS A 63 -1.34 14.43 10.80
CA LYS A 63 -0.71 13.22 10.25
C LYS A 63 -1.73 12.26 9.67
N ASP A 64 -2.81 12.00 10.40
CA ASP A 64 -3.87 11.08 9.95
C ASP A 64 -4.55 11.63 8.70
N PHE A 65 -4.82 12.93 8.64
CA PHE A 65 -5.39 13.58 7.46
C PHE A 65 -4.46 13.51 6.24
N TYR A 66 -3.16 13.73 6.44
CA TYR A 66 -2.17 13.59 5.36
C TYR A 66 -2.22 12.19 4.74
N HIS A 67 -2.09 11.15 5.54
CA HIS A 67 -2.02 9.78 5.02
C HIS A 67 -3.36 9.24 4.49
N ASN A 68 -4.48 9.64 5.09
CA ASN A 68 -5.80 9.09 4.76
C ASN A 68 -6.55 9.88 3.68
N THR A 69 -6.21 11.16 3.49
CA THR A 69 -6.96 12.06 2.60
C THR A 69 -6.05 12.77 1.62
N TRP A 70 -5.10 13.57 2.10
CA TRP A 70 -4.35 14.50 1.25
C TRP A 70 -3.39 13.77 0.29
N ASN A 71 -2.55 12.87 0.79
CA ASN A 71 -1.57 12.13 -0.02
C ASN A 71 -2.25 11.24 -1.08
N ARG A 72 -3.39 10.62 -0.75
CA ARG A 72 -4.02 9.61 -1.61
C ARG A 72 -4.41 10.13 -3.00
N GLN A 73 -4.56 11.44 -3.17
CA GLN A 73 -4.85 12.04 -4.47
C GLN A 73 -3.69 11.94 -5.47
N PHE A 74 -2.47 11.66 -4.99
CA PHE A 74 -1.28 11.49 -5.83
C PHE A 74 -0.96 10.03 -6.13
N TYR A 75 -1.68 9.09 -5.54
CA TYR A 75 -1.44 7.67 -5.78
C TYR A 75 -2.02 7.21 -7.10
N ASP A 76 -1.20 6.50 -7.86
CA ASP A 76 -1.61 5.90 -9.12
C ASP A 76 -2.58 4.73 -8.88
N LYS A 77 -3.55 4.60 -9.79
CA LYS A 77 -4.46 3.46 -9.79
C LYS A 77 -3.70 2.19 -10.15
N LEU A 78 -3.90 1.13 -9.38
CA LEU A 78 -3.24 -0.16 -9.59
C LEU A 78 -3.86 -1.03 -10.70
N SER A 79 -4.93 -0.58 -11.37
CA SER A 79 -5.70 -1.42 -12.31
C SER A 79 -4.86 -2.08 -13.40
N ASN A 80 -3.81 -1.38 -13.85
CA ASN A 80 -2.95 -1.85 -14.96
C ASN A 80 -1.63 -2.46 -14.48
N THR A 81 -1.44 -2.59 -13.16
CA THR A 81 -0.16 -3.04 -12.56
C THR A 81 -0.15 -4.52 -12.18
N ASN A 82 -1.29 -5.20 -12.31
CA ASN A 82 -1.44 -6.59 -11.90
C ASN A 82 -0.47 -7.51 -12.65
N ASP A 83 -0.41 -7.41 -13.97
CA ASP A 83 0.44 -8.29 -14.79
C ASP A 83 1.92 -8.04 -14.53
N GLN A 84 2.31 -6.78 -14.37
CA GLN A 84 3.69 -6.40 -14.02
C GLN A 84 4.08 -6.96 -12.65
N LEU A 85 3.20 -6.85 -11.66
CA LEU A 85 3.43 -7.37 -10.32
C LEU A 85 3.48 -8.90 -10.29
N GLN A 86 2.61 -9.57 -11.04
CA GLN A 86 2.66 -11.02 -11.21
C GLN A 86 3.96 -11.49 -11.86
N LYS A 87 4.40 -10.80 -12.92
CA LYS A 87 5.68 -11.09 -13.58
C LYS A 87 6.84 -10.94 -12.59
N LEU A 88 6.87 -9.85 -11.83
CA LEU A 88 7.90 -9.60 -10.82
C LEU A 88 7.93 -10.67 -9.73
N MET A 89 6.76 -11.14 -9.29
CA MET A 89 6.63 -12.22 -8.31
C MET A 89 7.12 -13.55 -8.86
N LYS A 90 6.84 -13.87 -10.13
CA LYS A 90 7.32 -15.08 -10.81
C LYS A 90 8.84 -15.06 -11.03
N GLU A 91 9.40 -13.91 -11.37
CA GLU A 91 10.85 -13.71 -11.55
C GLU A 91 11.62 -13.84 -10.22
N ASN A 92 10.97 -13.58 -9.08
CA ASN A 92 11.62 -13.52 -7.77
C ASN A 92 10.89 -14.37 -6.71
N PRO A 93 10.74 -15.69 -6.91
CA PRO A 93 9.88 -16.52 -6.07
C PRO A 93 10.37 -16.65 -4.63
N GLN A 94 11.68 -16.49 -4.39
CA GLN A 94 12.31 -16.57 -3.07
C GLN A 94 12.27 -15.24 -2.28
N ASN A 95 11.89 -14.14 -2.93
CA ASN A 95 11.89 -12.83 -2.26
C ASN A 95 10.69 -12.69 -1.32
N SER A 96 10.93 -12.04 -0.19
CA SER A 96 9.86 -11.63 0.72
C SER A 96 8.90 -10.65 0.02
N ASN A 97 7.64 -10.60 0.46
CA ASN A 97 6.66 -9.65 -0.07
C ASN A 97 7.15 -8.20 0.02
N LYS A 98 7.84 -7.86 1.13
CA LYS A 98 8.42 -6.53 1.32
C LYS A 98 9.43 -6.21 0.21
N ASN A 99 10.35 -7.12 -0.07
CA ASN A 99 11.37 -6.92 -1.12
C ASN A 99 10.74 -6.81 -2.51
N ILE A 100 9.71 -7.60 -2.81
CA ILE A 100 8.99 -7.53 -4.10
C ILE A 100 8.29 -6.17 -4.25
N ILE A 101 7.65 -5.66 -3.19
CA ILE A 101 7.04 -4.32 -3.20
C ILE A 101 8.11 -3.25 -3.42
N ASP A 102 9.24 -3.34 -2.73
CA ASP A 102 10.33 -2.38 -2.85
C ASP A 102 10.91 -2.39 -4.28
N LEU A 103 11.10 -3.57 -4.87
CA LEU A 103 11.50 -3.72 -6.28
C LEU A 103 10.46 -3.17 -7.24
N PHE A 104 9.17 -3.40 -6.98
CA PHE A 104 8.08 -2.89 -7.83
C PHE A 104 8.07 -1.36 -7.83
N VAL A 105 8.17 -0.74 -6.66
CA VAL A 105 8.21 0.72 -6.52
C VAL A 105 9.49 1.30 -7.13
N ALA A 106 10.63 0.62 -7.01
CA ALA A 106 11.87 1.08 -7.61
C ALA A 106 11.88 0.98 -9.15
N ARG A 107 11.22 -0.03 -9.73
CA ARG A 107 11.19 -0.25 -11.19
C ARG A 107 10.14 0.58 -11.91
N ASN A 108 9.11 1.05 -11.23
CA ASN A 108 8.00 1.79 -11.85
C ASN A 108 8.03 3.27 -11.46
N ARG A 109 7.90 4.18 -12.43
CA ARG A 109 7.94 5.64 -12.22
C ARG A 109 6.66 6.23 -11.60
N GLY A 110 5.91 5.44 -10.85
CA GLY A 110 4.61 5.82 -10.29
C GLY A 110 4.60 5.94 -8.76
N CYS A 111 3.65 6.72 -8.25
CA CYS A 111 3.44 6.86 -6.80
C CYS A 111 2.45 5.80 -6.35
N TYR A 112 2.95 4.65 -5.90
CA TYR A 112 2.10 3.55 -5.50
C TYR A 112 1.98 3.41 -4.00
N CYS A 113 0.75 3.24 -3.51
CA CYS A 113 0.53 2.91 -2.10
C CYS A 113 1.00 1.48 -1.82
N ARG A 114 2.08 1.34 -1.03
CA ARG A 114 2.62 0.04 -0.60
C ARG A 114 1.55 -0.91 -0.04
N ARG A 115 0.60 -0.36 0.74
CA ARG A 115 -0.52 -1.15 1.30
C ARG A 115 -1.39 -1.74 0.20
N GLN A 116 -1.73 -0.95 -0.83
CA GLN A 116 -2.54 -1.41 -1.94
C GLN A 116 -1.80 -2.46 -2.78
N ILE A 117 -0.49 -2.29 -3.01
CA ILE A 117 0.34 -3.32 -3.67
C ILE A 117 0.31 -4.61 -2.84
N SER A 118 0.52 -4.52 -1.52
CA SER A 118 0.47 -5.69 -0.63
C SER A 118 -0.88 -6.42 -0.70
N GLN A 119 -1.99 -5.68 -0.74
CA GLN A 119 -3.33 -6.26 -0.89
C GLN A 119 -3.53 -6.91 -2.27
N LEU A 120 -2.96 -6.33 -3.32
CA LEU A 120 -2.97 -6.92 -4.66
C LEU A 120 -2.15 -8.21 -4.72
N MET A 121 -0.92 -8.20 -4.18
CA MET A 121 -0.08 -9.41 -4.07
C MET A 121 -0.77 -10.54 -3.31
N TYR A 122 -1.44 -10.21 -2.20
CA TYR A 122 -2.21 -11.20 -1.45
C TYR A 122 -3.32 -11.83 -2.29
N ARG A 123 -4.08 -11.02 -3.05
CA ARG A 123 -5.10 -11.50 -3.98
C ARG A 123 -4.52 -12.42 -5.06
N ILE A 124 -3.39 -12.02 -5.68
CA ILE A 124 -2.66 -12.83 -6.67
C ILE A 124 -2.26 -14.19 -6.10
N ARG A 125 -1.65 -14.22 -4.90
CA ARG A 125 -1.25 -15.49 -4.27
C ARG A 125 -2.44 -16.37 -3.94
N LYS A 126 -3.56 -15.77 -3.52
CA LYS A 126 -4.79 -16.51 -3.22
C LYS A 126 -5.38 -17.14 -4.49
N SER A 127 -5.38 -16.44 -5.62
CA SER A 127 -5.88 -16.97 -6.90
C SER A 127 -4.96 -18.03 -7.52
N GLN A 128 -3.70 -18.12 -7.09
CA GLN A 128 -2.74 -19.13 -7.56
C GLN A 128 -2.74 -20.41 -6.73
N LYS A 129 -3.34 -20.41 -5.54
CA LYS A 129 -3.53 -21.65 -4.79
C LYS A 129 -4.59 -22.48 -5.52
N PRO A 130 -4.32 -23.74 -5.87
CA PRO A 130 -5.37 -24.62 -6.38
C PRO A 130 -6.47 -24.68 -5.32
N THR A 131 -7.72 -24.56 -5.78
CA THR A 131 -8.93 -24.78 -4.98
C THR A 131 -8.96 -26.26 -4.57
N ASN A 132 -8.18 -26.63 -3.56
CA ASN A 132 -8.24 -27.94 -2.90
C ASN A 132 -9.45 -27.97 -1.93
N ASP A 133 -10.66 -27.75 -2.43
CA ASP A 133 -11.91 -27.87 -1.66
C ASP A 133 -12.70 -29.12 -2.05
N GLY A 134 -12.01 -30.24 -2.28
CA GLY A 134 -12.66 -31.53 -2.42
C GLY A 134 -11.67 -32.63 -2.67
N PHE A 135 -11.53 -33.55 -1.72
CA PHE A 135 -10.98 -34.87 -2.00
C PHE A 135 -11.79 -35.46 -3.17
N GLN A 136 -11.18 -35.61 -4.34
CA GLN A 136 -11.70 -36.52 -5.35
C GLN A 136 -11.29 -37.92 -4.91
N VAL A 137 -12.18 -38.58 -4.16
CA VAL A 137 -12.09 -40.03 -3.98
C VAL A 137 -12.48 -40.64 -5.32
N ASP A 138 -11.52 -41.21 -6.02
CA ASP A 138 -11.80 -42.04 -7.17
C ASP A 138 -12.56 -43.27 -6.68
N VAL A 139 -13.79 -43.46 -7.17
CA VAL A 139 -14.65 -44.59 -6.78
C VAL A 139 -13.97 -45.93 -7.11
N GLN A 140 -13.02 -45.95 -8.06
CA GLN A 140 -12.21 -47.13 -8.36
C GLN A 140 -11.20 -47.51 -7.27
N GLN A 141 -10.94 -46.61 -6.30
CA GLN A 141 -10.07 -46.86 -5.14
C GLN A 141 -10.85 -47.20 -3.86
N CYS A 142 -12.19 -47.24 -3.94
CA CYS A 142 -13.03 -47.70 -2.83
C CYS A 142 -13.06 -49.23 -2.79
N VAL A 143 -12.37 -49.84 -1.81
CA VAL A 143 -12.56 -51.25 -1.46
C VAL A 143 -13.95 -51.38 -0.85
N VAL A 144 -14.86 -52.06 -1.54
CA VAL A 144 -16.18 -52.37 -0.99
C VAL A 144 -15.98 -53.37 0.15
N PHE A 145 -16.32 -52.98 1.38
CA PHE A 145 -16.25 -53.79 2.61
C PHE A 145 -17.28 -54.95 2.63
N GLN A 146 -17.57 -55.59 1.50
CA GLN A 146 -18.51 -56.71 1.44
C GLN A 146 -17.87 -58.04 1.85
N ASP A 147 -16.54 -58.19 1.76
CA ASP A 147 -15.86 -59.48 1.92
C ASP A 147 -15.39 -59.83 3.34
N ILE A 148 -15.79 -59.05 4.37
CA ILE A 148 -15.38 -59.32 5.77
C ILE A 148 -16.43 -60.14 6.54
N LEU A 149 -17.65 -60.30 6.02
CA LEU A 149 -18.74 -60.96 6.75
C LEU A 149 -19.10 -62.38 6.28
N ASP A 150 -18.48 -62.91 5.23
CA ASP A 150 -18.69 -64.31 4.79
C ASP A 150 -17.66 -65.30 5.39
N GLY A 151 -16.92 -64.88 6.41
CA GLY A 151 -15.84 -65.65 7.04
C GLY A 151 -15.93 -65.82 8.57
N MET A 152 -17.11 -65.63 9.18
CA MET A 152 -17.36 -65.99 10.59
C MET A 152 -18.58 -66.90 10.74
#